data_AF-A0A8C2Q4Q4-F1
#
_entry.id   AF-A0A8C2Q4Q4-F1
#
_cell.length_a   1.000
_cell.length_b   1.000
_cell.length_c   1.000
_cell.angle_alpha   90.00
_cell.angle_beta   90.00
_cell.angle_gamma   90.00
#
_symmetry.space_group_name_H-M   'P 1'
#
loop_
_entity.id
_entity.type
_entity.pdbx_description
1 polymer ?
#
loop_
_entity_poly.entity_id
_entity_poly.type
_entity_poly.pdbx_seq_one_letter_code
_entity_poly.pdbx_strand_id
1 'polypeptide(L)'
;MAALVKCRALLLPFRSQINVISGVCRSDSVLHAFLTKRAPHCVRLSSSDVKSGDDLIVRYLDGDDSGIVVLGINRPQSKNAISKNLVTMMSEALESLKKDNKVRTVVLCSMVPGIFCAGADLKERAKMQQSEVGPFVTKARTLITELGTLPMPTIAAIDGAALGGGLEMALACDIRVAASSAKMGLVETKLAIIPGAGGTQRLPRTVGVSVAKELIFAARVLSGDEAKSLGLVNHAVEQNKTGDAAYLRALDLAREFIPQGPIAIRMAKLAINKGIEVRLHRSSDIYRLEGLQAFKEKRPPRYQGE
;
A
#
# COMPACT_ATOMS: atom_id res chain seq x y z
N MET A 1 -46.53 -41.05 16.19
CA MET A 1 -46.01 -41.36 17.54
C MET A 1 -44.76 -40.49 17.74
N ALA A 2 -44.89 -39.27 18.30
CA ALA A 2 -44.84 -38.92 19.73
C ALA A 2 -43.50 -39.36 20.38
N ALA A 3 -42.69 -38.54 21.07
CA ALA A 3 -42.89 -37.34 21.88
C ALA A 3 -41.60 -36.48 21.87
N LEU A 4 -41.59 -35.14 21.89
CA LEU A 4 -42.01 -34.16 22.93
C LEU A 4 -41.26 -34.31 24.28
N VAL A 5 -40.25 -33.46 24.50
CA VAL A 5 -39.96 -32.89 25.83
C VAL A 5 -39.70 -31.39 25.67
N LYS A 6 -40.65 -30.61 26.21
CA LYS A 6 -40.55 -29.18 26.49
C LYS A 6 -39.76 -28.99 27.77
N CYS A 7 -38.92 -27.96 27.83
CA CYS A 7 -38.65 -27.27 29.09
C CYS A 7 -38.79 -25.77 28.86
N ARG A 8 -39.65 -25.15 29.68
CA ARG A 8 -40.15 -23.78 29.56
C ARG A 8 -39.76 -23.05 30.85
N ALA A 9 -39.37 -21.79 30.67
CA ALA A 9 -39.43 -20.67 31.62
C ALA A 9 -38.54 -20.68 32.86
N LEU A 10 -37.77 -19.59 33.00
CA LEU A 10 -37.99 -18.60 34.06
C LEU A 10 -37.29 -17.27 33.68
N LEU A 11 -38.11 -16.31 33.29
CA LEU A 11 -37.82 -14.88 33.36
C LEU A 11 -37.84 -14.45 34.83
N LEU A 12 -36.92 -13.57 35.24
CA LEU A 12 -37.22 -12.38 36.07
C LEU A 12 -36.01 -11.41 36.01
N PRO A 13 -36.24 -10.09 36.17
CA PRO A 13 -35.31 -9.03 35.81
C PRO A 13 -34.50 -8.52 37.02
N PHE A 14 -33.28 -8.05 36.78
CA PHE A 14 -32.56 -7.21 37.76
C PHE A 14 -32.60 -5.74 37.34
N ARG A 15 -33.15 -4.92 38.22
CA ARG A 15 -33.37 -3.47 38.09
C ARG A 15 -32.56 -2.76 39.18
N SER A 16 -32.00 -1.59 38.83
CA SER A 16 -31.39 -0.56 39.70
C SER A 16 -30.05 -0.96 40.36
N GLN A 17 -29.03 -0.11 40.43
CA GLN A 17 -29.07 1.23 41.01
C GLN A 17 -28.14 2.23 40.32
N ILE A 18 -28.69 3.44 40.16
CA ILE A 18 -28.01 4.71 39.95
C ILE A 18 -27.48 5.15 41.32
N ASN A 19 -26.20 5.49 41.41
CA ASN A 19 -25.67 6.28 42.52
C ASN A 19 -25.06 7.57 41.98
N VAL A 20 -25.78 8.65 42.27
CA VAL A 20 -25.32 10.04 42.22
C VAL A 20 -24.60 10.30 43.53
N ILE A 21 -23.34 10.75 43.47
CA ILE A 21 -22.70 11.45 44.60
C ILE A 21 -22.14 12.76 44.07
N SER A 22 -22.67 13.83 44.65
CA SER A 22 -22.32 15.23 44.48
C SER A 22 -21.36 15.69 45.58
N GLY A 23 -20.40 16.56 45.23
CA GLY A 23 -19.66 17.45 46.15
C GLY A 23 -18.29 16.93 46.60
N VAL A 24 -17.21 17.72 46.76
CA VAL A 24 -16.99 19.18 46.78
C VAL A 24 -15.49 19.43 46.46
N CYS A 25 -15.21 20.63 45.94
CA CYS A 25 -13.95 21.27 45.58
C CYS A 25 -12.76 21.20 46.58
N ARG A 26 -11.56 21.21 45.97
CA ARG A 26 -10.28 21.93 46.28
C ARG A 26 -9.12 21.01 45.82
N SER A 27 -8.00 21.40 45.21
CA SER A 27 -7.44 22.62 44.62
C SER A 27 -6.16 22.15 43.88
N ASP A 28 -5.67 22.98 42.97
CA ASP A 28 -4.28 23.06 42.52
C ASP A 28 -3.73 22.06 41.47
N SER A 29 -3.77 22.57 40.23
CA SER A 29 -2.57 22.85 39.41
C SER A 29 -2.02 21.75 38.48
N VAL A 30 -1.82 22.20 37.23
CA VAL A 30 -0.90 21.66 36.19
C VAL A 30 -1.29 20.33 35.53
N LEU A 31 -2.13 20.39 34.48
CA LEU A 31 -1.87 19.77 33.15
C LEU A 31 -3.09 20.03 32.26
N HIS A 32 -3.07 21.10 31.46
CA HIS A 32 -4.11 21.38 30.47
C HIS A 32 -3.45 21.80 29.15
N ALA A 33 -2.88 20.84 28.42
CA ALA A 33 -2.59 20.95 26.99
C ALA A 33 -2.06 19.61 26.50
N PHE A 34 -2.86 18.82 25.79
CA PHE A 34 -2.47 17.95 24.67
C PHE A 34 -3.71 17.13 24.22
N LEU A 35 -4.80 17.82 23.90
CA LEU A 35 -5.91 17.27 23.14
C LEU A 35 -6.41 18.31 22.14
N THR A 36 -5.57 18.63 21.15
CA THR A 36 -6.05 19.21 19.90
C THR A 36 -6.07 18.11 18.86
N LYS A 37 -7.25 17.51 18.67
CA LYS A 37 -7.58 16.82 17.42
C LYS A 37 -7.44 17.86 16.30
N ARG A 38 -6.30 17.89 15.61
CA ARG A 38 -6.17 18.65 14.37
C ARG A 38 -7.04 17.96 13.33
N ALA A 39 -8.00 18.71 12.79
CA ALA A 39 -8.78 18.28 11.64
C ALA A 39 -7.81 17.95 10.48
N PRO A 40 -8.13 16.96 9.61
CA PRO A 40 -7.31 16.68 8.45
C PRO A 40 -7.27 17.95 7.59
N HIS A 41 -6.08 18.51 7.42
CA HIS A 41 -5.87 19.53 6.40
C HIS A 41 -6.19 18.88 5.05
N CYS A 42 -7.31 19.31 4.46
CA CYS A 42 -7.63 19.04 3.07
C CYS A 42 -6.48 19.59 2.24
N VAL A 43 -5.58 18.69 1.82
CA VAL A 43 -4.64 18.97 0.73
C VAL A 43 -5.53 19.19 -0.49
N ARG A 44 -5.86 20.46 -0.75
CA ARG A 44 -6.46 20.83 -2.02
C ARG A 44 -5.51 20.34 -3.09
N LEU A 45 -6.00 19.51 -3.99
CA LEU A 45 -5.39 19.28 -5.30
C LEU A 45 -5.26 20.66 -5.96
N SER A 46 -4.14 21.36 -5.75
CA SER A 46 -3.87 22.61 -6.43
C SER A 46 -3.69 22.27 -7.91
N SER A 47 -4.51 22.89 -8.74
CA SER A 47 -4.64 22.61 -10.17
C SER A 47 -3.46 23.11 -11.01
N SER A 48 -2.28 23.30 -10.43
CA SER A 48 -1.19 24.04 -11.08
C SER A 48 -0.28 23.23 -11.98
N ASP A 49 -0.33 21.88 -12.02
CA ASP A 49 0.55 21.08 -12.89
C ASP A 49 -0.13 19.84 -13.54
N VAL A 50 -1.43 19.91 -13.84
CA VAL A 50 -2.08 18.87 -14.65
C VAL A 50 -2.07 19.31 -16.11
N LYS A 51 -1.05 18.88 -16.87
CA LYS A 51 -1.21 18.80 -18.31
C LYS A 51 -2.25 17.72 -18.61
N SER A 52 -3.41 18.15 -19.07
CA SER A 52 -4.44 17.29 -19.64
C SER A 52 -3.83 16.49 -20.80
N GLY A 53 -3.42 15.24 -20.56
CA GLY A 53 -2.85 14.38 -21.60
C GLY A 53 -1.91 13.27 -21.10
N ASP A 54 -1.37 13.37 -19.88
CA ASP A 54 -0.37 12.41 -19.40
C ASP A 54 -1.00 11.22 -18.67
N ASP A 55 -0.69 10.01 -19.13
CA ASP A 55 -1.16 8.72 -18.55
C ASP A 55 -0.65 8.48 -17.11
N LEU A 56 0.44 9.16 -16.75
CA LEU A 56 1.11 9.11 -15.46
C LEU A 56 1.43 10.52 -14.99
N ILE A 57 1.02 10.84 -13.77
CA ILE A 57 1.31 12.10 -13.08
C ILE A 57 2.35 11.82 -11.99
N VAL A 58 3.45 12.57 -12.01
CA VAL A 58 4.50 12.51 -10.97
C VAL A 58 4.49 13.83 -10.22
N ARG A 59 4.15 13.82 -8.93
CA ARG A 59 4.11 15.03 -8.10
C ARG A 59 5.06 14.93 -6.92
N TYR A 60 5.97 15.89 -6.83
CA TYR A 60 6.78 16.12 -5.64
C TYR A 60 5.96 17.00 -4.70
N LEU A 61 5.70 16.52 -3.49
CA LEU A 61 4.92 17.28 -2.51
C LEU A 61 5.84 18.20 -1.69
N ASP A 62 5.27 19.30 -1.21
CA ASP A 62 5.95 20.35 -0.47
C ASP A 62 5.36 20.53 0.95
N GLY A 63 5.96 21.40 1.76
CA GLY A 63 5.49 21.70 3.11
C GLY A 63 5.66 20.50 4.06
N ASP A 64 4.60 20.18 4.81
CA ASP A 64 4.58 19.03 5.73
C ASP A 64 4.74 17.68 5.00
N ASP A 65 4.50 17.65 3.70
CA ASP A 65 4.63 16.47 2.83
C ASP A 65 5.98 16.43 2.08
N SER A 66 6.91 17.33 2.39
CA SER A 66 8.20 17.41 1.72
C SER A 66 8.97 16.09 1.78
N GLY A 67 9.37 15.59 0.61
CA GLY A 67 10.04 14.30 0.44
C GLY A 67 9.10 13.15 0.08
N ILE A 68 7.78 13.36 0.03
CA ILE A 68 6.84 12.41 -0.55
C ILE A 68 6.71 12.69 -2.05
N VAL A 69 6.78 11.62 -2.86
CA VAL A 69 6.42 11.68 -4.28
C VAL A 69 5.19 10.84 -4.55
N VAL A 70 4.23 11.41 -5.28
CA VAL A 70 3.02 10.72 -5.72
C VAL A 70 3.17 10.30 -7.18
N LEU A 71 3.03 9.01 -7.44
CA LEU A 71 2.85 8.41 -8.77
C LEU A 71 1.36 8.13 -8.98
N GLY A 72 0.69 9.00 -9.73
CA GLY A 72 -0.74 8.94 -10.01
C GLY A 72 -1.04 8.42 -11.40
N ILE A 73 -1.68 7.26 -11.53
CA ILE A 73 -2.12 6.74 -12.83
C ILE A 73 -3.41 7.42 -13.27
N ASN A 74 -3.44 7.96 -14.50
CA ASN A 74 -4.53 8.76 -15.02
C ASN A 74 -4.94 8.34 -16.44
N ARG A 75 -5.53 7.15 -16.58
CA ARG A 75 -6.09 6.64 -17.85
C ARG A 75 -7.55 6.23 -17.70
N PRO A 76 -8.48 7.16 -17.43
CA PRO A 76 -9.89 6.85 -17.16
C PRO A 76 -10.55 6.03 -18.29
N GLN A 77 -10.25 6.35 -19.55
CA GLN A 77 -10.76 5.69 -20.76
C GLN A 77 -10.40 4.20 -20.85
N SER A 78 -9.34 3.78 -20.16
CA SER A 78 -8.86 2.39 -20.16
C SER A 78 -8.85 1.77 -18.77
N LYS A 79 -9.50 2.40 -17.79
CA LYS A 79 -9.51 1.95 -16.38
C LYS A 79 -8.09 1.73 -15.83
N ASN A 80 -7.18 2.64 -16.15
CA ASN A 80 -5.76 2.55 -15.77
C ASN A 80 -5.09 1.24 -16.19
N ALA A 81 -5.52 0.65 -17.29
CA ALA A 81 -4.87 -0.54 -17.81
C ALA A 81 -3.41 -0.26 -18.20
N ILE A 82 -2.56 -1.27 -18.00
CA ILE A 82 -1.13 -1.24 -18.25
C ILE A 82 -0.90 -1.36 -19.76
N SER A 83 -0.75 -0.21 -20.40
CA SER A 83 -0.39 -0.05 -21.82
C SER A 83 1.12 -0.03 -22.03
N LYS A 84 1.57 -0.19 -23.28
CA LYS A 84 2.97 0.05 -23.66
C LYS A 84 3.46 1.45 -23.23
N ASN A 85 2.61 2.47 -23.39
CA ASN A 85 2.94 3.85 -23.05
C ASN A 85 3.10 4.05 -21.53
N LEU A 86 2.14 3.55 -20.73
CA LEU A 86 2.21 3.64 -19.28
C LEU A 86 3.46 2.93 -18.74
N VAL A 87 3.81 1.78 -19.32
CA VAL A 87 5.03 1.06 -18.93
C VAL A 87 6.29 1.92 -19.16
N THR A 88 6.40 2.58 -20.31
CA THR A 88 7.53 3.45 -20.62
C THR A 88 7.60 4.66 -19.67
N MET A 89 6.49 5.38 -19.47
CA MET A 89 6.45 6.55 -18.58
C MET A 89 6.77 6.17 -17.13
N MET A 90 6.25 5.04 -16.65
CA MET A 90 6.56 4.53 -15.31
C MET A 90 8.04 4.16 -15.20
N SER A 91 8.62 3.47 -16.18
CA SER A 91 10.05 3.11 -16.14
C SER A 91 10.95 4.34 -16.06
N GLU A 92 10.66 5.38 -16.85
CA GLU A 92 11.37 6.66 -16.80
C GLU A 92 11.25 7.33 -15.43
N ALA A 93 10.03 7.39 -14.89
CA ALA A 93 9.77 7.96 -13.57
C ALA A 93 10.52 7.20 -12.46
N LEU A 94 10.50 5.86 -12.46
CA LEU A 94 11.20 5.05 -11.46
C LEU A 94 12.71 5.25 -11.51
N GLU A 95 13.29 5.36 -12.72
CA GLU A 95 14.72 5.60 -12.88
C GLU A 95 15.14 6.99 -12.37
N SER A 96 14.31 8.02 -12.60
CA SER A 96 14.50 9.34 -12.00
C SER A 96 14.41 9.29 -10.47
N LEU A 97 13.39 8.64 -9.92
CA LEU A 97 13.17 8.56 -8.47
C LEU A 97 14.30 7.80 -7.76
N LYS A 98 14.83 6.75 -8.38
CA LYS A 98 15.95 5.97 -7.85
C LYS A 98 17.21 6.82 -7.62
N LYS A 99 17.42 7.84 -8.45
CA LYS A 99 18.57 8.76 -8.39
C LYS A 99 18.34 9.96 -7.49
N ASP A 100 17.09 10.23 -7.09
CA ASP A 100 16.75 11.38 -6.27
C ASP A 100 16.95 11.10 -4.78
N ASN A 101 17.90 11.82 -4.18
CA ASN A 101 18.20 11.74 -2.75
C ASN A 101 17.25 12.56 -1.87
N LYS A 102 16.42 13.42 -2.46
CA LYS A 102 15.39 14.19 -1.74
C LYS A 102 14.14 13.35 -1.48
N VAL A 103 13.89 12.32 -2.30
CA VAL A 103 12.72 11.45 -2.15
C VAL A 103 12.89 10.51 -0.96
N ARG A 104 11.94 10.62 -0.03
CA ARG A 104 11.86 9.89 1.24
C ARG A 104 10.86 8.75 1.18
N THR A 105 9.78 8.88 0.42
CA THR A 105 8.74 7.85 0.25
C THR A 105 7.99 8.09 -1.06
N VAL A 106 7.52 7.01 -1.69
CA VAL A 106 6.70 7.08 -2.91
C VAL A 106 5.31 6.52 -2.62
N VAL A 107 4.26 7.26 -3.00
CA VAL A 107 2.87 6.81 -2.94
C VAL A 107 2.38 6.54 -4.37
N LEU A 108 2.03 5.29 -4.65
CA LEU A 108 1.39 4.89 -5.90
C LEU A 108 -0.13 4.93 -5.71
N CYS A 109 -0.84 5.70 -6.51
CA CYS A 109 -2.28 5.83 -6.44
C CYS A 109 -2.91 6.00 -7.84
N SER A 110 -4.23 6.13 -7.86
CA SER A 110 -4.96 6.51 -9.07
C SER A 110 -5.53 7.91 -8.96
N MET A 111 -5.55 8.61 -10.09
CA MET A 111 -6.29 9.86 -10.26
C MET A 111 -7.73 9.62 -10.76
N VAL A 112 -8.14 8.37 -10.94
CA VAL A 112 -9.44 7.96 -11.48
C VAL A 112 -10.30 7.35 -10.38
N PRO A 113 -11.41 8.01 -9.97
CA PRO A 113 -12.27 7.51 -8.90
C PRO A 113 -12.76 6.08 -9.15
N GLY A 114 -12.71 5.25 -8.09
CA GLY A 114 -13.21 3.87 -8.11
C GLY A 114 -12.34 2.87 -8.89
N ILE A 115 -11.21 3.30 -9.48
CA ILE A 115 -10.31 2.43 -10.23
C ILE A 115 -8.88 2.67 -9.75
N PHE A 116 -8.21 1.60 -9.30
CA PHE A 116 -6.76 1.66 -9.10
C PHE A 116 -6.04 1.34 -10.41
N CYS A 117 -6.18 0.09 -10.88
CA CYS A 117 -5.61 -0.41 -12.13
C CYS A 117 -6.31 -1.73 -12.53
N ALA A 118 -6.83 -1.80 -13.76
CA ALA A 118 -7.53 -2.98 -14.26
C ALA A 118 -6.60 -4.12 -14.74
N GLY A 119 -5.29 -3.96 -14.65
CA GLY A 119 -4.31 -4.94 -15.13
C GLY A 119 -3.87 -4.65 -16.57
N ALA A 120 -3.51 -5.69 -17.33
CA ALA A 120 -3.02 -5.52 -18.70
C ALA A 120 -4.07 -4.88 -19.62
N ASP A 121 -3.64 -4.01 -20.53
CA ASP A 121 -4.52 -3.46 -21.56
C ASP A 121 -4.89 -4.54 -22.59
N LEU A 122 -6.06 -5.15 -22.42
CA LEU A 122 -6.53 -6.23 -23.29
C LEU A 122 -6.79 -5.76 -24.73
N LYS A 123 -7.07 -4.47 -24.95
CA LYS A 123 -7.26 -3.92 -26.31
C LYS A 123 -5.92 -3.84 -27.05
N GLU A 124 -4.86 -3.43 -26.35
CA GLU A 124 -3.50 -3.50 -26.92
C GLU A 124 -3.06 -4.95 -27.10
N ARG A 125 -3.34 -5.80 -26.10
CA ARG A 125 -2.97 -7.22 -26.12
C ARG A 125 -3.55 -7.96 -27.33
N ALA A 126 -4.80 -7.67 -27.69
CA ALA A 126 -5.48 -8.27 -28.83
C ALA A 126 -4.87 -7.88 -30.19
N LYS A 127 -4.11 -6.77 -30.25
CA LYS A 127 -3.45 -6.29 -31.48
C LYS A 127 -1.99 -6.72 -31.59
N MET A 128 -1.42 -7.32 -30.55
CA MET A 128 -0.02 -7.76 -30.53
C MET A 128 0.15 -9.08 -31.30
N GLN A 129 1.23 -9.17 -32.08
CA GLN A 129 1.65 -10.45 -32.64
C GLN A 129 2.17 -11.39 -31.54
N GLN A 130 2.15 -12.70 -31.79
CA GLN A 130 2.59 -13.70 -30.80
C GLN A 130 4.05 -13.49 -30.34
N SER A 131 4.91 -12.97 -31.22
CA SER A 131 6.31 -12.63 -30.94
C SER A 131 6.47 -11.41 -30.02
N GLU A 132 5.50 -10.50 -29.98
CA GLU A 132 5.55 -9.27 -29.15
C GLU A 132 5.08 -9.50 -27.71
N VAL A 133 4.31 -10.57 -27.49
CA VAL A 133 3.69 -10.91 -26.20
C VAL A 133 4.71 -11.07 -25.09
N GLY A 134 5.66 -11.98 -25.29
CA GLY A 134 6.66 -12.35 -24.31
C GLY A 134 7.51 -11.14 -23.88
N PRO A 135 8.05 -10.36 -24.85
CA PRO A 135 8.77 -9.12 -24.57
C PRO A 135 7.93 -8.11 -23.78
N PHE A 136 6.67 -7.88 -24.15
CA PHE A 136 5.80 -6.94 -23.44
C PHE A 136 5.55 -7.35 -21.98
N VAL A 137 5.15 -8.62 -21.77
CA VAL A 137 4.91 -9.15 -20.42
C VAL A 137 6.18 -9.10 -19.57
N THR A 138 7.33 -9.38 -20.18
CA THR A 138 8.63 -9.28 -19.51
C THR A 138 8.93 -7.85 -19.11
N LYS A 139 8.72 -6.87 -19.99
CA LYS A 139 8.91 -5.43 -19.69
C LYS A 139 8.01 -4.97 -18.54
N ALA A 140 6.73 -5.37 -18.56
CA ALA A 140 5.79 -5.05 -17.49
C ALA A 140 6.19 -5.69 -16.15
N ARG A 141 6.67 -6.95 -16.16
CA ARG A 141 7.19 -7.63 -14.96
C ARG A 141 8.45 -6.94 -14.42
N THR A 142 9.37 -6.54 -15.30
CA THR A 142 10.58 -5.80 -14.93
C THR A 142 10.21 -4.49 -14.26
N LEU A 143 9.31 -3.71 -14.86
CA LEU A 143 8.81 -2.47 -14.27
C LEU A 143 8.22 -2.67 -12.87
N ILE A 144 7.33 -3.65 -12.70
CA ILE A 144 6.72 -3.95 -11.40
C ILE A 144 7.78 -4.39 -10.39
N THR A 145 8.83 -5.08 -10.83
CA THR A 145 9.96 -5.44 -9.97
C THR A 145 10.79 -4.22 -9.58
N GLU A 146 11.07 -3.33 -10.53
CA GLU A 146 11.78 -2.06 -10.30
C GLU A 146 11.07 -1.22 -9.24
N LEU A 147 9.74 -1.11 -9.31
CA LEU A 147 8.92 -0.41 -8.32
C LEU A 147 9.16 -0.95 -6.90
N GLY A 148 9.19 -2.28 -6.72
CA GLY A 148 9.45 -2.89 -5.41
C GLY A 148 10.90 -2.75 -4.94
N THR A 149 11.84 -2.57 -5.88
CA THR A 149 13.27 -2.38 -5.57
C THR A 149 13.71 -0.93 -5.43
N LEU A 150 12.78 0.03 -5.53
CA LEU A 150 13.07 1.43 -5.20
C LEU A 150 13.73 1.54 -3.81
N PRO A 151 14.75 2.39 -3.63
CA PRO A 151 15.52 2.42 -2.38
C PRO A 151 14.68 2.94 -1.20
N MET A 152 13.75 3.86 -1.46
CA MET A 152 12.82 4.40 -0.46
C MET A 152 11.58 3.52 -0.28
N PRO A 153 10.83 3.67 0.83
CA PRO A 153 9.55 3.02 1.02
C PRO A 153 8.53 3.37 -0.08
N THR A 154 7.71 2.40 -0.43
CA THR A 154 6.61 2.53 -1.40
C THR A 154 5.28 2.13 -0.76
N ILE A 155 4.25 2.95 -0.97
CA ILE A 155 2.89 2.69 -0.47
C ILE A 155 1.92 2.68 -1.64
N ALA A 156 1.16 1.59 -1.81
CA ALA A 156 0.03 1.55 -2.74
C ALA A 156 -1.25 2.01 -2.02
N ALA A 157 -1.88 3.05 -2.56
CA ALA A 157 -3.19 3.56 -2.13
C ALA A 157 -4.28 3.08 -3.09
N ILE A 158 -5.10 2.14 -2.62
CA ILE A 158 -6.07 1.40 -3.41
C ILE A 158 -7.49 1.88 -3.08
N ASP A 159 -7.89 2.99 -3.68
CA ASP A 159 -9.24 3.56 -3.52
C ASP A 159 -10.30 2.91 -4.43
N GLY A 160 -9.88 1.98 -5.29
CA GLY A 160 -10.71 1.42 -6.34
C GLY A 160 -10.28 0.03 -6.82
N ALA A 161 -10.81 -0.39 -7.97
CA ALA A 161 -10.55 -1.73 -8.50
C ALA A 161 -9.06 -1.94 -8.86
N ALA A 162 -8.42 -2.96 -8.28
CA ALA A 162 -7.04 -3.40 -8.53
C ALA A 162 -7.03 -4.87 -8.98
N LEU A 163 -7.01 -5.12 -10.29
CA LEU A 163 -7.13 -6.47 -10.86
C LEU A 163 -5.89 -6.88 -11.64
N GLY A 164 -5.55 -8.17 -11.55
CA GLY A 164 -4.40 -8.77 -12.23
C GLY A 164 -3.13 -7.96 -12.04
N GLY A 165 -2.52 -7.50 -13.15
CA GLY A 165 -1.34 -6.62 -13.13
C GLY A 165 -1.44 -5.39 -12.21
N GLY A 166 -2.64 -4.85 -11.97
CA GLY A 166 -2.86 -3.75 -11.02
C GLY A 166 -2.64 -4.18 -9.57
N LEU A 167 -3.14 -5.36 -9.18
CA LEU A 167 -2.83 -5.94 -7.87
C LEU A 167 -1.38 -6.41 -7.80
N GLU A 168 -0.80 -6.94 -8.88
CA GLU A 168 0.62 -7.32 -8.92
C GLU A 168 1.55 -6.11 -8.70
N MET A 169 1.16 -4.94 -9.22
CA MET A 169 1.86 -3.67 -8.98
C MET A 169 1.72 -3.22 -7.53
N ALA A 170 0.51 -3.30 -6.93
CA ALA A 170 0.32 -3.00 -5.52
C ALA A 170 1.08 -3.97 -4.58
N LEU A 171 1.17 -5.25 -4.97
CA LEU A 171 1.96 -6.27 -4.26
C LEU A 171 3.47 -6.02 -4.33
N ALA A 172 3.94 -5.26 -5.32
CA ALA A 172 5.33 -4.84 -5.38
C ALA A 172 5.65 -3.67 -4.45
N CYS A 173 4.65 -2.87 -4.06
CA CYS A 173 4.85 -1.86 -3.02
C CYS A 173 5.10 -2.51 -1.66
N ASP A 174 5.88 -1.84 -0.81
CA ASP A 174 6.20 -2.35 0.53
C ASP A 174 4.93 -2.46 1.39
N ILE A 175 4.05 -1.46 1.28
CA ILE A 175 2.83 -1.33 2.08
C ILE A 175 1.63 -1.10 1.17
N ARG A 176 0.47 -1.64 1.56
CA ARG A 176 -0.81 -1.42 0.87
C ARG A 176 -1.85 -0.87 1.84
N VAL A 177 -2.51 0.20 1.43
CA VAL A 177 -3.69 0.79 2.07
C VAL A 177 -4.83 0.71 1.08
N ALA A 178 -6.00 0.26 1.51
CA ALA A 178 -7.17 0.16 0.65
C ALA A 178 -8.41 0.81 1.27
N ALA A 179 -9.30 1.30 0.43
CA ALA A 179 -10.66 1.57 0.86
C ALA A 179 -11.37 0.23 1.14
N SER A 180 -12.22 0.17 2.17
CA SER A 180 -12.99 -1.04 2.54
C SER A 180 -13.84 -1.55 1.37
N SER A 181 -14.36 -0.63 0.56
CA SER A 181 -15.16 -0.90 -0.64
C SER A 181 -14.34 -1.25 -1.90
N ALA A 182 -13.01 -1.05 -1.88
CA ALA A 182 -12.14 -1.35 -3.01
C ALA A 182 -12.22 -2.84 -3.37
N LYS A 183 -12.00 -3.15 -4.65
CA LYS A 183 -12.08 -4.52 -5.17
C LYS A 183 -10.74 -4.97 -5.70
N MET A 184 -10.22 -6.10 -5.24
CA MET A 184 -8.91 -6.59 -5.66
C MET A 184 -8.84 -8.09 -5.86
N GLY A 185 -8.10 -8.53 -6.88
CA GLY A 185 -7.95 -9.96 -7.16
C GLY A 185 -7.08 -10.27 -8.36
N LEU A 186 -6.52 -11.47 -8.36
CA LEU A 186 -5.82 -12.08 -9.50
C LEU A 186 -6.81 -13.02 -10.19
N VAL A 187 -7.37 -12.58 -11.32
CA VAL A 187 -8.49 -13.24 -12.01
C VAL A 187 -8.08 -13.96 -13.30
N GLU A 188 -6.78 -14.05 -13.55
CA GLU A 188 -6.16 -14.54 -14.78
C GLU A 188 -6.61 -15.96 -15.17
N THR A 189 -6.87 -16.84 -14.21
CA THR A 189 -7.28 -18.23 -14.47
C THR A 189 -8.65 -18.32 -15.16
N LYS A 190 -9.53 -17.31 -15.01
CA LYS A 190 -10.77 -17.20 -15.80
C LYS A 190 -10.52 -16.93 -17.28
N LEU A 191 -9.33 -16.45 -17.63
CA LEU A 191 -8.89 -16.16 -18.99
C LEU A 191 -7.90 -17.23 -19.51
N ALA A 192 -7.83 -18.40 -18.86
CA ALA A 192 -6.90 -19.48 -19.18
C ALA A 192 -5.41 -19.06 -19.18
N ILE A 193 -5.07 -18.07 -18.35
CA ILE A 193 -3.69 -17.60 -18.13
C ILE A 193 -3.39 -17.54 -16.63
N ILE A 194 -2.16 -17.21 -16.26
CA ILE A 194 -1.73 -17.06 -14.86
C ILE A 194 -1.27 -15.62 -14.58
N PRO A 195 -1.23 -15.18 -13.31
CA PRO A 195 -0.64 -13.90 -12.95
C PRO A 195 0.82 -13.82 -13.41
N GLY A 196 1.10 -12.85 -14.27
CA GLY A 196 2.29 -12.83 -15.11
C GLY A 196 3.38 -11.85 -14.67
N ALA A 197 3.06 -10.87 -13.83
CA ALA A 197 3.98 -9.83 -13.39
C ALA A 197 4.49 -10.01 -11.93
N GLY A 198 4.37 -11.24 -11.41
CA GLY A 198 4.95 -11.68 -10.14
C GLY A 198 3.94 -12.00 -9.05
N GLY A 199 2.64 -11.97 -9.34
CA GLY A 199 1.55 -12.30 -8.42
C GLY A 199 1.65 -13.72 -7.88
N THR A 200 2.08 -14.69 -8.70
CA THR A 200 2.35 -16.07 -8.25
C THR A 200 3.49 -16.18 -7.24
N GLN A 201 4.30 -15.14 -7.08
CA GLN A 201 5.43 -15.09 -6.14
C GLN A 201 5.14 -14.20 -4.93
N ARG A 202 4.60 -13.00 -5.17
CA ARG A 202 4.37 -11.99 -4.12
C ARG A 202 3.11 -12.27 -3.30
N LEU A 203 2.03 -12.74 -3.93
CA LEU A 203 0.80 -13.07 -3.20
C LEU A 203 1.03 -14.15 -2.13
N PRO A 204 1.63 -15.33 -2.42
CA PRO A 204 1.87 -16.33 -1.38
C PRO A 204 2.85 -15.90 -0.29
N ARG A 205 3.79 -14.99 -0.58
CA ARG A 205 4.65 -14.36 0.45
C ARG A 205 3.88 -13.38 1.35
N THR A 206 2.78 -12.83 0.86
CA THR A 206 1.96 -11.84 1.57
C THR A 206 0.88 -12.49 2.44
N VAL A 207 0.13 -13.45 1.89
CA VAL A 207 -1.05 -14.04 2.56
C VAL A 207 -0.87 -15.53 2.91
N GLY A 208 0.30 -16.10 2.62
CA GLY A 208 0.55 -17.53 2.75
C GLY A 208 0.12 -18.33 1.51
N VAL A 209 0.74 -19.50 1.33
CA VAL A 209 0.60 -20.33 0.12
C VAL A 209 -0.83 -20.85 -0.07
N SER A 210 -1.50 -21.28 1.00
CA SER A 210 -2.85 -21.85 0.92
C SER A 210 -3.88 -20.83 0.47
N VAL A 211 -3.91 -19.65 1.12
CA VAL A 211 -4.81 -18.55 0.75
C VAL A 211 -4.51 -18.05 -0.67
N ALA A 212 -3.24 -17.89 -1.03
CA ALA A 212 -2.88 -17.47 -2.38
C ALA A 212 -3.37 -18.44 -3.47
N LYS A 213 -3.25 -19.76 -3.24
CA LYS A 213 -3.79 -20.78 -4.14
C LYS A 213 -5.31 -20.71 -4.23
N GLU A 214 -6.01 -20.59 -3.10
CA GLU A 214 -7.47 -20.44 -3.10
C GLU A 214 -7.91 -19.24 -3.96
N LEU A 215 -7.28 -18.08 -3.74
CA LEU A 215 -7.62 -16.86 -4.48
C LEU A 215 -7.34 -16.98 -5.98
N ILE A 216 -6.17 -17.51 -6.36
CA ILE A 216 -5.77 -17.65 -7.77
C ILE A 216 -6.58 -18.74 -8.48
N PHE A 217 -6.78 -19.90 -7.85
CA PHE A 217 -7.55 -20.99 -8.45
C PHE A 217 -9.01 -20.62 -8.65
N ALA A 218 -9.61 -19.92 -7.68
CA ALA A 218 -10.99 -19.46 -7.78
C ALA A 218 -11.15 -18.15 -8.60
N ALA A 219 -10.05 -17.46 -8.92
CA ALA A 219 -10.08 -16.10 -9.48
C ALA A 219 -11.04 -15.18 -8.72
N ARG A 220 -10.95 -15.22 -7.38
CA ARG A 220 -11.83 -14.50 -6.47
C ARG A 220 -11.40 -13.04 -6.37
N VAL A 221 -12.39 -12.14 -6.33
CA VAL A 221 -12.21 -10.72 -6.06
C VAL A 221 -12.65 -10.44 -4.63
N LEU A 222 -11.77 -9.81 -3.87
CA LEU A 222 -11.97 -9.44 -2.47
C LEU A 222 -12.39 -7.98 -2.35
N SER A 223 -13.16 -7.66 -1.31
CA SER A 223 -13.27 -6.31 -0.77
C SER A 223 -11.99 -5.87 -0.04
N GLY A 224 -11.87 -4.59 0.29
CA GLY A 224 -10.78 -4.07 1.13
C GLY A 224 -10.78 -4.67 2.54
N ASP A 225 -11.96 -4.90 3.12
CA ASP A 225 -12.08 -5.50 4.46
C ASP A 225 -11.65 -6.97 4.47
N GLU A 226 -12.06 -7.76 3.48
CA GLU A 226 -11.59 -9.13 3.31
C GLU A 226 -10.08 -9.17 3.06
N ALA A 227 -9.58 -8.26 2.21
CA ALA A 227 -8.15 -8.14 1.95
C ALA A 227 -7.35 -7.82 3.23
N LYS A 228 -7.88 -6.95 4.10
CA LYS A 228 -7.25 -6.64 5.39
C LYS A 228 -7.27 -7.85 6.32
N SER A 229 -8.39 -8.57 6.36
CA SER A 229 -8.56 -9.77 7.20
C SER A 229 -7.61 -10.90 6.80
N LEU A 230 -7.31 -11.02 5.51
CA LEU A 230 -6.36 -12.00 4.97
C LEU A 230 -4.89 -11.53 5.02
N GLY A 231 -4.61 -10.31 5.48
CA GLY A 231 -3.26 -9.73 5.48
C GLY A 231 -2.75 -9.27 4.11
N LEU A 232 -3.61 -9.22 3.08
CA LEU A 232 -3.25 -8.71 1.75
C LEU A 232 -2.96 -7.21 1.79
N VAL A 233 -3.68 -6.44 2.62
CA VAL A 233 -3.43 -5.02 2.84
C VAL A 233 -3.14 -4.72 4.31
N ASN A 234 -2.30 -3.72 4.57
CA ASN A 234 -1.92 -3.30 5.91
C ASN A 234 -3.02 -2.48 6.59
N HIS A 235 -3.81 -1.74 5.82
CA HIS A 235 -4.92 -0.94 6.33
C HIS A 235 -6.12 -1.01 5.37
N ALA A 236 -7.32 -1.17 5.94
CA ALA A 236 -8.58 -0.90 5.26
C ALA A 236 -9.23 0.32 5.93
N VAL A 237 -9.67 1.29 5.14
CA VAL A 237 -10.30 2.53 5.62
C VAL A 237 -11.65 2.72 4.95
N GLU A 238 -12.63 3.27 5.67
CA GLU A 238 -13.93 3.60 5.07
C GLU A 238 -13.75 4.63 3.94
N GLN A 239 -14.38 4.38 2.79
CA GLN A 239 -14.25 5.27 1.64
C GLN A 239 -14.96 6.60 1.91
N ASN A 240 -14.29 7.71 1.58
CA ASN A 240 -14.84 9.05 1.75
C ASN A 240 -15.61 9.50 0.49
N LYS A 241 -16.25 10.67 0.57
CA LYS A 241 -17.04 11.21 -0.54
C LYS A 241 -16.21 11.60 -1.76
N THR A 242 -14.93 11.91 -1.57
CA THR A 242 -13.98 12.29 -2.62
C THR A 242 -13.36 11.08 -3.32
N GLY A 243 -13.50 9.88 -2.76
CA GLY A 243 -12.99 8.64 -3.33
C GLY A 243 -11.47 8.47 -3.18
N ASP A 244 -10.86 9.09 -2.17
CA ASP A 244 -9.41 9.14 -1.96
C ASP A 244 -9.00 8.80 -0.50
N ALA A 245 -9.83 8.08 0.24
CA ALA A 245 -9.56 7.75 1.65
C ALA A 245 -8.27 6.93 1.83
N ALA A 246 -8.00 5.97 0.95
CA ALA A 246 -6.79 5.17 1.01
C ALA A 246 -5.55 6.01 0.69
N TYR A 247 -5.66 6.93 -0.28
CA TYR A 247 -4.62 7.91 -0.58
C TYR A 247 -4.31 8.82 0.63
N LEU A 248 -5.32 9.37 1.29
CA LEU A 248 -5.12 10.20 2.48
C LEU A 248 -4.43 9.41 3.62
N ARG A 249 -4.87 8.17 3.87
CA ARG A 249 -4.22 7.32 4.88
C ARG A 249 -2.79 6.94 4.46
N ALA A 250 -2.51 6.77 3.17
CA ALA A 250 -1.16 6.53 2.68
C ALA A 250 -0.26 7.76 2.87
N LEU A 251 -0.76 8.99 2.68
CA LEU A 251 -0.03 10.22 3.00
C LEU A 251 0.28 10.32 4.50
N ASP A 252 -0.70 10.03 5.36
CA ASP A 252 -0.48 10.02 6.81
C ASP A 252 0.64 9.06 7.20
N LEU A 253 0.61 7.85 6.65
CA LEU A 253 1.67 6.86 6.89
C LEU A 253 3.02 7.28 6.30
N ALA A 254 3.04 7.94 5.14
CA ALA A 254 4.27 8.46 4.56
C ALA A 254 4.88 9.57 5.43
N ARG A 255 4.05 10.44 6.06
CA ARG A 255 4.52 11.45 7.02
C ARG A 255 5.17 10.82 8.24
N GLU A 256 4.69 9.65 8.68
CA GLU A 256 5.31 8.89 9.77
C GLU A 256 6.75 8.43 9.41
N PHE A 257 7.12 8.37 8.11
CA PHE A 257 8.44 7.94 7.61
C PHE A 257 9.43 9.10 7.33
N ILE A 258 8.93 10.32 7.13
CA ILE A 258 9.75 11.50 6.84
C ILE A 258 10.83 11.77 7.91
N PRO A 259 10.51 11.77 9.23
CA PRO A 259 11.47 12.18 10.26
C PRO A 259 12.57 11.16 10.54
N GLN A 260 12.47 9.92 10.05
CA GLN A 260 13.48 8.89 10.26
C GLN A 260 14.73 9.13 9.38
N GLY A 261 15.84 8.50 9.78
CA GLY A 261 17.10 8.57 9.04
C GLY A 261 16.95 7.96 7.63
N PRO A 262 17.18 8.73 6.54
CA PRO A 262 16.92 8.26 5.17
C PRO A 262 17.80 7.07 4.78
N ILE A 263 19.08 7.11 5.16
CA ILE A 263 20.02 6.03 4.90
C ILE A 263 19.60 4.78 5.67
N ALA A 264 19.21 4.92 6.94
CA ALA A 264 18.76 3.82 7.77
C ALA A 264 17.51 3.14 7.19
N ILE A 265 16.52 3.90 6.72
CA ILE A 265 15.33 3.35 6.06
C ILE A 265 15.71 2.60 4.77
N ARG A 266 16.53 3.20 3.90
CA ARG A 266 16.95 2.57 2.63
C ARG A 266 17.68 1.25 2.89
N MET A 267 18.58 1.23 3.88
CA MET A 267 19.32 0.02 4.27
C MET A 267 18.43 -1.01 4.96
N ALA A 268 17.47 -0.58 5.79
CA ALA A 268 16.51 -1.49 6.40
C ALA A 268 15.65 -2.19 5.34
N LYS A 269 15.13 -1.44 4.36
CA LYS A 269 14.39 -2.00 3.23
C LYS A 269 15.25 -3.01 2.46
N LEU A 270 16.49 -2.64 2.12
CA LEU A 270 17.42 -3.53 1.42
C LEU A 270 17.68 -4.83 2.19
N ALA A 271 17.93 -4.72 3.49
CA ALA A 271 18.21 -5.85 4.36
C ALA A 271 16.98 -6.78 4.50
N ILE A 272 15.77 -6.22 4.65
CA ILE A 272 14.53 -7.01 4.71
C ILE A 272 14.30 -7.74 3.39
N ASN A 273 14.34 -7.00 2.26
CA ASN A 273 14.04 -7.56 0.94
C ASN A 273 15.05 -8.63 0.52
N LYS A 274 16.34 -8.45 0.81
CA LYS A 274 17.37 -9.48 0.54
C LYS A 274 17.32 -10.61 1.56
N GLY A 275 17.13 -10.28 2.84
CA GLY A 275 17.17 -11.21 3.96
C GLY A 275 16.09 -12.28 3.89
N ILE A 276 14.88 -11.92 3.47
CA ILE A 276 13.76 -12.87 3.36
C ILE A 276 13.95 -13.90 2.23
N GLU A 277 14.78 -13.60 1.23
CA GLU A 277 15.05 -14.50 0.09
C GLU A 277 16.26 -15.42 0.33
N VAL A 278 16.97 -15.27 1.46
CA VAL A 278 18.13 -16.09 1.81
C VAL A 278 17.91 -16.85 3.13
N ARG A 279 18.72 -17.88 3.38
CA ARG A 279 18.72 -18.55 4.69
C ARG A 279 19.27 -17.58 5.75
N LEU A 280 18.65 -17.59 6.94
CA LEU A 280 18.86 -16.64 8.05
C LEU A 280 20.34 -16.40 8.43
N HIS A 281 21.23 -17.36 8.17
CA HIS A 281 22.62 -17.40 8.66
C HIS A 281 23.56 -16.37 8.02
N ARG A 282 23.09 -15.48 7.13
CA ARG A 282 23.92 -14.52 6.37
C ARG A 282 23.55 -13.03 6.53
N SER A 283 22.53 -12.68 7.32
CA SER A 283 21.80 -11.41 7.11
C SER A 283 22.15 -10.20 7.99
N SER A 284 22.94 -10.34 9.07
CA SER A 284 22.84 -9.37 10.19
C SER A 284 24.12 -8.69 10.70
N ASP A 285 25.31 -9.15 10.37
CA ASP A 285 26.46 -8.87 11.26
C ASP A 285 27.21 -7.56 10.94
N ILE A 286 27.13 -7.07 9.70
CA ILE A 286 27.98 -5.96 9.25
C ILE A 286 27.38 -4.58 9.60
N TYR A 287 26.07 -4.36 9.40
CA TYR A 287 25.45 -3.04 9.60
C TYR A 287 25.14 -2.68 11.07
N ARG A 288 25.18 -3.67 11.97
CA ARG A 288 24.78 -3.53 13.37
C ARG A 288 25.84 -2.84 14.23
N LEU A 289 27.13 -3.01 13.92
CA LEU A 289 28.23 -2.58 14.80
C LEU A 289 28.39 -1.05 14.84
N GLU A 290 28.42 -0.38 13.69
CA GLU A 290 28.57 1.08 13.64
C GLU A 290 27.34 1.81 14.20
N GLY A 291 26.13 1.27 13.98
CA GLY A 291 24.91 1.83 14.56
C GLY A 291 24.92 1.81 16.09
N LEU A 292 25.37 0.70 16.68
CA LEU A 292 25.50 0.57 18.14
C LEU A 292 26.62 1.47 18.68
N GLN A 293 27.72 1.60 17.97
CA GLN A 293 28.85 2.41 18.40
C GLN A 293 28.54 3.91 18.33
N ALA A 294 27.92 4.39 17.26
CA ALA A 294 27.48 5.77 17.12
C ALA A 294 26.42 6.15 18.18
N PHE A 295 25.50 5.23 18.49
CA PHE A 295 24.52 5.40 19.56
C PHE A 295 25.19 5.51 20.93
N LYS A 296 26.15 4.63 21.25
CA LYS A 296 26.95 4.68 22.49
C LYS A 296 27.73 5.99 22.60
N GLU A 297 28.26 6.49 21.48
CA GLU A 297 29.14 7.66 21.41
C GLU A 297 28.38 9.00 21.20
N LYS A 298 27.03 8.97 21.16
CA LYS A 298 26.16 10.14 20.90
C LYS A 298 26.63 10.97 19.68
N ARG A 299 27.10 10.28 18.64
CA ARG A 299 27.54 10.90 17.39
C ARG A 299 26.75 10.37 16.20
N PRO A 300 26.70 11.09 15.06
CA PRO A 300 26.16 10.55 13.82
C PRO A 300 26.93 9.30 13.37
N PRO A 301 26.24 8.23 12.89
CA PRO A 301 26.89 7.03 12.39
C PRO A 301 27.61 7.28 11.07
N ARG A 302 28.75 6.60 10.88
CA ARG A 302 29.60 6.62 9.69
C ARG A 302 29.61 5.25 9.04
N TYR A 303 28.55 4.93 8.31
CA TYR A 303 28.46 3.69 7.56
C TYR A 303 29.47 3.70 6.41
N GLN A 304 30.39 2.73 6.38
CA GLN A 304 31.43 2.63 5.34
C GLN A 304 30.99 1.84 4.10
N GLY A 305 29.79 1.25 4.12
CA GLY A 305 29.17 0.66 2.93
C GLY A 305 29.87 -0.57 2.37
N GLU A 306 30.65 -1.28 3.19
CA GLU A 306 31.10 -2.65 2.92
C GLU A 306 30.04 -3.68 3.36
#